data_AF-A0A7K9Z1I0-F1
#
_entry.id   AF-A0A7K9Z1I0-F1
#
_cell.length_a   1.000
_cell.length_b   1.000
_cell.length_c   1.000
_cell.angle_alpha   90.00
_cell.angle_beta   90.00
_cell.angle_gamma   90.00
#
_symmetry.space_group_name_H-M   'P 1'
#
loop_
_entity.id
_entity.type
_entity.pdbx_description
1 polymer ?
#
loop_
_entity_poly.entity_id
_entity_poly.type
_entity_poly.pdbx_seq_one_letter_code
_entity_poly.pdbx_strand_id
1 'polypeptide(L)'
;CVSGCNCPQGLVLDDGGQCVAPDICPCQHSGELYPAGSKIRQGCNACVCRRQRWHCGTEDCAGTCVATGDPHYITFDGRTFSFLGDCEYVLVRQAEGLFTVTAQNVPCGTSGVTCTKSVVVELGNTVVHMLRGEGTGARGEWGRKGRVLTVPLPAGRDVTVNGVSVRPPKVYNGNGLTLQRAGLFLLLLSRMGLAVLWDGGTRVYVRLQPQHRGRVAGLCGNFDRDAENDLASRQGVLEPSTEQFGNSWRVSLLCPEVDGAAARHPCTENPQRAAWARRRCSILTQQLFAPCHDEVPCQRFHEWCIFDACGCDSGGDCECLCTAIATYAEECSQRGIHIRWRSQDLC
;
A
#
# COMPACT_ATOMS: atom_id res chain seq x y z
N CYS A 1 51.19 14.92 -13.75
CA CYS A 1 51.00 15.17 -12.30
C CYS A 1 50.83 16.66 -12.10
N VAL A 2 49.84 17.09 -11.32
CA VAL A 2 49.71 18.50 -10.93
C VAL A 2 50.40 18.66 -9.58
N SER A 3 51.19 19.72 -9.39
CA SER A 3 51.87 19.97 -8.12
C SER A 3 50.84 20.30 -7.02
N GLY A 4 50.93 19.65 -5.87
CA GLY A 4 49.97 19.83 -4.77
C GLY A 4 50.26 18.97 -3.54
N CYS A 5 49.57 19.26 -2.43
CA CYS A 5 49.60 18.45 -1.23
C CYS A 5 48.79 17.17 -1.44
N ASN A 6 49.36 16.03 -1.07
CA ASN A 6 48.70 14.73 -1.12
C ASN A 6 48.73 14.08 0.25
N CYS A 7 47.75 13.22 0.52
CA CYS A 7 47.76 12.44 1.74
C CYS A 7 48.93 11.44 1.77
N PRO A 8 49.52 11.20 2.95
CA PRO A 8 50.49 10.13 3.14
C PRO A 8 49.95 8.77 2.70
N GLN A 9 50.85 7.85 2.35
CA GLN A 9 50.48 6.51 1.93
C GLN A 9 49.59 5.81 2.97
N GLY A 10 48.43 5.30 2.53
CA GLY A 10 47.45 4.61 3.38
C GLY A 10 46.35 5.51 3.96
N LEU A 11 46.43 6.83 3.79
CA LEU A 11 45.38 7.77 4.18
C LEU A 11 44.63 8.30 2.96
N VAL A 12 43.39 8.76 3.19
CA VAL A 12 42.53 9.40 2.18
C VAL A 12 42.12 10.78 2.65
N LEU A 13 41.90 11.70 1.71
CA LEU A 13 41.42 13.05 2.01
C LEU A 13 39.92 13.00 2.30
N ASP A 14 39.48 13.54 3.43
CA ASP A 14 38.06 13.74 3.74
C ASP A 14 37.53 15.09 3.21
N ASP A 15 36.23 15.31 3.34
CA ASP A 15 35.55 16.54 2.89
C ASP A 15 36.00 17.79 3.69
N GLY A 16 36.60 17.60 4.87
CA GLY A 16 37.21 18.65 5.68
C GLY A 16 38.65 18.99 5.28
N GLY A 17 39.21 18.31 4.27
CA GLY A 17 40.58 18.48 3.81
C GLY A 17 41.62 17.81 4.72
N GLN A 18 41.22 16.88 5.59
CA GLN A 18 42.11 16.14 6.48
C GLN A 18 42.42 14.74 5.92
N CYS A 19 43.64 14.26 6.18
CA CYS A 19 44.03 12.90 5.80
C CYS A 19 43.64 11.91 6.90
N VAL A 20 42.68 11.05 6.61
CA VAL A 20 42.09 10.11 7.56
C VAL A 20 42.31 8.66 7.13
N ALA A 21 42.18 7.74 8.09
CA ALA A 21 42.19 6.32 7.77
C ALA A 21 40.91 5.93 6.98
N PRO A 22 40.99 5.09 5.93
CA PRO A 22 39.83 4.67 5.16
C PRO A 22 38.70 4.04 6.01
N ASP A 23 39.04 3.47 7.17
CA ASP A 23 38.11 2.83 8.09
C ASP A 23 37.16 3.83 8.80
N ILE A 24 37.56 5.10 8.94
CA ILE A 24 36.76 6.13 9.62
C ILE A 24 35.93 6.97 8.66
N CYS A 25 36.09 6.77 7.35
CA CYS A 25 35.32 7.48 6.35
C CYS A 25 33.80 7.16 6.48
N PRO A 26 32.95 8.20 6.44
CA PRO A 26 31.51 8.04 6.61
C PRO A 26 30.87 7.32 5.41
N CYS A 27 29.68 6.75 5.61
CA CYS A 27 28.84 6.20 4.55
C CYS A 27 27.70 7.17 4.26
N GLN A 28 27.26 7.22 3.00
CA GLN A 28 26.10 8.03 2.62
C GLN A 28 24.83 7.17 2.60
N HIS A 29 23.71 7.71 3.10
CA HIS A 29 22.38 7.10 2.98
C HIS A 29 21.31 8.22 3.00
N SER A 30 20.37 8.19 2.04
CA SER A 30 19.30 9.20 1.93
C SER A 30 19.82 10.65 1.91
N GLY A 31 20.90 10.90 1.17
CA GLY A 31 21.54 12.23 1.12
C GLY A 31 22.41 12.59 2.33
N GLU A 32 22.28 11.89 3.46
CA GLU A 32 22.97 12.18 4.72
C GLU A 32 24.26 11.36 4.90
N LEU A 33 25.23 11.92 5.65
CA LEU A 33 26.51 11.28 5.97
C LEU A 33 26.49 10.65 7.37
N TYR A 34 26.89 9.38 7.46
CA TYR A 34 26.90 8.59 8.68
C TYR A 34 28.32 8.17 9.06
N PRO A 35 28.79 8.45 10.29
CA PRO A 35 30.10 8.01 10.77
C PRO A 35 30.29 6.49 10.68
N ALA A 36 31.55 6.04 10.57
CA ALA A 36 31.88 4.62 10.63
C ALA A 36 31.31 3.96 11.90
N GLY A 37 30.76 2.75 11.75
CA GLY A 37 30.07 2.03 12.82
C GLY A 37 28.60 2.38 13.01
N SER A 38 28.09 3.43 12.36
CA SER A 38 26.67 3.77 12.33
C SER A 38 25.83 2.60 11.84
N LYS A 39 24.59 2.51 12.35
CA LYS A 39 23.64 1.46 12.01
C LYS A 39 22.37 2.06 11.42
N ILE A 40 21.94 1.51 10.30
CA ILE A 40 20.63 1.81 9.67
C ILE A 40 19.85 0.51 9.48
N ARG A 41 18.57 0.63 9.14
CA ARG A 41 17.73 -0.51 8.73
C ARG A 41 17.37 -0.36 7.27
N GLN A 42 17.57 -1.44 6.51
CA GLN A 42 17.06 -1.55 5.14
C GLN A 42 16.07 -2.71 5.11
N GLY A 43 14.78 -2.37 5.11
CA GLY A 43 13.69 -3.32 5.35
C GLY A 43 13.85 -4.04 6.69
N CYS A 44 13.99 -5.36 6.64
CA CYS A 44 14.22 -6.20 7.82
C CYS A 44 15.70 -6.34 8.22
N ASN A 45 16.63 -5.92 7.35
CA ASN A 45 18.07 -6.07 7.57
C ASN A 45 18.67 -4.91 8.35
N ALA A 46 19.58 -5.22 9.28
CA ALA A 46 20.45 -4.23 9.89
C ALA A 46 21.69 -4.03 9.02
N CYS A 47 22.07 -2.78 8.79
CA CYS A 47 23.26 -2.42 8.04
C CYS A 47 24.24 -1.66 8.93
N VAL A 48 25.54 -1.91 8.76
CA VAL A 48 26.60 -1.21 9.49
C VAL A 48 27.52 -0.50 8.50
N CYS A 49 27.78 0.78 8.73
CA CYS A 49 28.74 1.54 7.93
C CYS A 49 30.16 1.09 8.24
N ARG A 50 30.89 0.58 7.24
CA ARG A 50 32.32 0.27 7.34
C ARG A 50 33.00 0.58 6.02
N ARG A 51 34.07 1.38 6.05
CA ARG A 51 34.89 1.73 4.86
C ARG A 51 34.04 2.33 3.73
N GLN A 52 33.23 3.34 4.04
CA GLN A 52 32.31 4.00 3.07
C GLN A 52 31.25 3.09 2.44
N ARG A 53 31.05 1.87 2.96
CA ARG A 53 30.06 0.93 2.45
C ARG A 53 29.12 0.46 3.55
N TRP A 54 27.86 0.26 3.19
CA TRP A 54 26.88 -0.38 4.03
C TRP A 54 27.03 -1.89 3.93
N HIS A 55 27.27 -2.54 5.06
CA HIS A 55 27.30 -3.99 5.19
C HIS A 55 25.99 -4.42 5.84
N CYS A 56 25.05 -4.89 5.01
CA CYS A 56 23.71 -5.27 5.43
C CYS A 56 23.58 -6.78 5.65
N GLY A 57 22.63 -7.16 6.51
CA GLY A 57 22.12 -8.53 6.54
C GLY A 57 21.56 -8.96 5.18
N THR A 58 21.53 -10.26 4.95
CA THR A 58 21.00 -10.88 3.72
C THR A 58 19.67 -11.57 3.96
N GLU A 59 18.98 -11.23 5.06
CA GLU A 59 17.69 -11.83 5.38
C GLU A 59 16.66 -11.43 4.35
N ASP A 60 15.80 -12.38 4.05
CA ASP A 60 14.69 -12.15 3.16
C ASP A 60 13.57 -11.44 3.92
N CYS A 61 13.17 -10.27 3.42
CA CYS A 61 12.13 -9.48 4.06
C CYS A 61 10.75 -9.82 3.49
N ALA A 62 9.73 -9.64 4.35
CA ALA A 62 8.34 -9.68 3.91
C ALA A 62 8.08 -8.57 2.88
N GLY A 63 7.26 -8.87 1.88
CA GLY A 63 6.80 -7.91 0.87
C GLY A 63 5.41 -7.39 1.21
N THR A 64 5.11 -6.15 0.83
CA THR A 64 3.79 -5.53 0.98
C THR A 64 3.30 -5.07 -0.39
N CYS A 65 2.13 -5.56 -0.79
CA CYS A 65 1.36 -5.01 -1.90
C CYS A 65 0.31 -4.03 -1.35
N VAL A 66 0.07 -2.96 -2.09
CA VAL A 66 -0.87 -1.90 -1.74
C VAL A 66 -1.90 -1.76 -2.86
N ALA A 67 -3.19 -1.78 -2.51
CA ALA A 67 -4.26 -1.25 -3.34
C ALA A 67 -4.86 -0.03 -2.61
N THR A 68 -4.83 1.12 -3.25
CA THR A 68 -5.21 2.40 -2.65
C THR A 68 -6.04 3.24 -3.62
N GLY A 69 -7.11 3.84 -3.14
CA GLY A 69 -7.92 4.79 -3.91
C GLY A 69 -8.74 4.19 -5.06
N ASP A 70 -8.49 2.93 -5.47
CA ASP A 70 -9.01 2.29 -6.68
C ASP A 70 -9.14 3.30 -7.84
N PRO A 71 -7.98 3.65 -8.42
CA PRO A 71 -7.35 2.63 -9.25
C PRO A 71 -5.89 2.32 -8.93
N HIS A 72 -5.31 2.75 -7.80
CA HIS A 72 -3.84 2.75 -7.65
C HIS A 72 -3.31 1.50 -6.93
N TYR A 73 -2.21 0.95 -7.47
CA TYR A 73 -1.58 -0.27 -6.98
C TYR A 73 -0.07 -0.11 -6.85
N ILE A 74 0.50 -0.78 -5.84
CA ILE A 74 1.93 -1.01 -5.67
C ILE A 74 2.12 -2.51 -5.46
N THR A 75 2.85 -3.17 -6.35
CA THR A 75 3.16 -4.61 -6.25
C THR A 75 4.13 -4.91 -5.10
N PHE A 76 4.33 -6.19 -4.81
CA PHE A 76 5.30 -6.61 -3.79
C PHE A 76 6.74 -6.16 -4.08
N ASP A 77 7.09 -6.00 -5.36
CA ASP A 77 8.43 -5.61 -5.80
C ASP A 77 8.54 -4.11 -6.12
N GLY A 78 7.46 -3.34 -5.85
CA GLY A 78 7.45 -1.88 -5.91
C GLY A 78 7.00 -1.27 -7.23
N ARG A 79 6.51 -2.08 -8.18
CA ARG A 79 5.91 -1.59 -9.42
C ARG A 79 4.62 -0.83 -9.10
N THR A 80 4.60 0.47 -9.42
CA THR A 80 3.39 1.30 -9.28
C THR A 80 2.60 1.34 -10.57
N PHE A 81 1.29 1.17 -10.52
CA PHE A 81 0.41 1.32 -11.68
C PHE A 81 -1.01 1.75 -11.28
N SER A 82 -1.83 2.10 -12.29
CA SER A 82 -3.25 2.39 -12.11
C SER A 82 -4.08 1.48 -12.99
N PHE A 83 -5.16 0.92 -12.46
CA PHE A 83 -6.13 0.10 -13.19
C PHE A 83 -7.54 0.33 -12.64
N LEU A 84 -8.40 0.97 -13.45
CA LEU A 84 -9.74 1.42 -13.05
C LEU A 84 -10.81 0.36 -13.37
N GLY A 85 -10.70 -0.79 -12.73
CA GLY A 85 -11.65 -1.88 -12.89
C GLY A 85 -12.85 -1.76 -11.96
N ASP A 86 -14.06 -1.95 -12.47
CA ASP A 86 -15.34 -1.88 -11.75
C ASP A 86 -15.96 -3.27 -11.48
N CYS A 87 -15.10 -4.22 -11.13
CA CYS A 87 -15.49 -5.61 -10.86
C CYS A 87 -14.65 -6.24 -9.75
N GLU A 88 -14.70 -7.58 -9.64
CA GLU A 88 -13.85 -8.33 -8.72
C GLU A 88 -12.57 -8.82 -9.41
N TYR A 89 -11.44 -8.57 -8.76
CA TYR A 89 -10.10 -8.88 -9.27
C TYR A 89 -9.27 -9.63 -8.23
N VAL A 90 -8.39 -10.49 -8.73
CA VAL A 90 -7.42 -11.21 -7.88
C VAL A 90 -6.26 -10.28 -7.55
N LEU A 91 -6.19 -9.81 -6.30
CA LEU A 91 -5.01 -9.09 -5.80
C LEU A 91 -3.82 -10.02 -5.75
N VAL A 92 -3.99 -11.17 -5.11
CA VAL A 92 -2.96 -12.21 -5.05
C VAL A 92 -3.59 -13.59 -4.91
N ARG A 93 -3.08 -14.56 -5.64
CA ARG A 93 -3.32 -15.99 -5.41
C ARG A 93 -1.99 -16.70 -5.22
N GLN A 94 -2.00 -17.72 -4.36
CA GLN A 94 -0.85 -18.58 -4.14
C GLN A 94 -0.88 -19.75 -5.15
N ALA A 95 0.27 -20.13 -5.71
CA ALA A 95 0.40 -21.10 -6.79
C ALA A 95 -0.19 -22.50 -6.49
N GLU A 96 -0.07 -22.98 -5.25
CA GLU A 96 -0.63 -24.27 -4.82
C GLU A 96 -2.04 -24.16 -4.23
N GLY A 97 -2.68 -22.98 -4.31
CA GLY A 97 -4.04 -22.76 -3.83
C GLY A 97 -4.15 -22.65 -2.30
N LEU A 98 -3.06 -22.31 -1.60
CA LEU A 98 -3.09 -22.11 -0.14
C LEU A 98 -4.00 -20.94 0.27
N PHE A 99 -3.98 -19.86 -0.51
CA PHE A 99 -4.84 -18.71 -0.30
C PHE A 99 -5.08 -17.91 -1.57
N THR A 100 -6.18 -17.17 -1.57
CA THR A 100 -6.51 -16.15 -2.56
C THR A 100 -7.02 -14.91 -1.84
N VAL A 101 -6.60 -13.73 -2.29
CA VAL A 101 -7.15 -12.44 -1.87
C VAL A 101 -7.73 -11.76 -3.10
N THR A 102 -9.01 -11.43 -3.04
CA THR A 102 -9.71 -10.65 -4.07
C THR A 102 -10.21 -9.34 -3.50
N ALA A 103 -10.33 -8.34 -4.36
CA ALA A 103 -10.98 -7.07 -4.06
C ALA A 103 -12.10 -6.84 -5.06
N GLN A 104 -13.28 -6.49 -4.56
CA GLN A 104 -14.39 -6.04 -5.39
C GLN A 104 -14.41 -4.53 -5.42
N ASN A 105 -14.30 -3.99 -6.63
CA ASN A 105 -14.36 -2.57 -6.89
C ASN A 105 -15.71 -2.27 -7.55
N VAL A 106 -16.33 -1.16 -7.14
CA VAL A 106 -17.60 -0.72 -7.71
C VAL A 106 -17.52 0.76 -8.06
N PRO A 107 -18.27 1.23 -9.07
CA PRO A 107 -18.37 2.66 -9.34
C PRO A 107 -18.82 3.40 -8.08
N CYS A 108 -18.10 4.46 -7.74
CA CYS A 108 -18.43 5.33 -6.62
C CYS A 108 -18.25 6.78 -7.08
N GLY A 109 -19.26 7.61 -6.91
CA GLY A 109 -19.24 8.97 -7.45
C GLY A 109 -19.82 9.08 -8.87
N THR A 110 -19.62 10.25 -9.49
CA THR A 110 -20.16 10.58 -10.83
C THR A 110 -19.11 10.62 -11.94
N SER A 111 -17.83 10.65 -11.56
CA SER A 111 -16.69 10.74 -12.49
C SER A 111 -16.23 9.41 -13.08
N GLY A 112 -16.93 8.31 -12.79
CA GLY A 112 -16.56 6.97 -13.25
C GLY A 112 -15.41 6.33 -12.45
N VAL A 113 -14.98 6.94 -11.34
CA VAL A 113 -14.01 6.32 -10.44
C VAL A 113 -14.62 5.13 -9.69
N THR A 114 -13.75 4.24 -9.22
CA THR A 114 -14.16 3.03 -8.49
C THR A 114 -13.68 3.07 -7.06
N CYS A 115 -14.33 2.32 -6.18
CA CYS A 115 -13.93 2.19 -4.79
C CYS A 115 -13.97 0.73 -4.38
N THR A 116 -13.08 0.35 -3.47
CA THR A 116 -13.11 -0.98 -2.85
C THR A 116 -14.38 -1.10 -2.02
N LYS A 117 -15.23 -2.05 -2.41
CA LYS A 117 -16.46 -2.40 -1.69
C LYS A 117 -16.24 -3.55 -0.73
N SER A 118 -15.44 -4.53 -1.13
CA SER A 118 -15.13 -5.68 -0.29
C SER A 118 -13.75 -6.23 -0.57
N VAL A 119 -13.19 -6.88 0.45
CA VAL A 119 -11.98 -7.69 0.34
C VAL A 119 -12.31 -9.08 0.83
N VAL A 120 -12.04 -10.09 0.00
CA VAL A 120 -12.30 -11.49 0.30
C VAL A 120 -10.98 -12.22 0.45
N VAL A 121 -10.86 -12.99 1.52
CA VAL A 121 -9.68 -13.82 1.77
C VAL A 121 -10.12 -15.26 1.91
N GLU A 122 -9.72 -16.08 0.95
CA GLU A 122 -9.95 -17.52 0.92
C GLU A 122 -8.72 -18.24 1.46
N LEU A 123 -8.91 -19.09 2.47
CA LEU A 123 -7.88 -19.85 3.17
C LEU A 123 -8.34 -21.31 3.34
N GLY A 124 -8.05 -22.15 2.35
CA GLY A 124 -8.64 -23.48 2.25
C GLY A 124 -10.18 -23.40 2.26
N ASN A 125 -10.82 -24.02 3.26
CA ASN A 125 -12.29 -24.01 3.40
C ASN A 125 -12.82 -22.80 4.20
N THR A 126 -11.97 -21.84 4.54
CA THR A 126 -12.40 -20.63 5.27
C THR A 126 -12.43 -19.45 4.33
N VAL A 127 -13.60 -18.81 4.22
CA VAL A 127 -13.80 -17.58 3.46
C VAL A 127 -14.05 -16.46 4.45
N VAL A 128 -13.15 -15.48 4.48
CA VAL A 128 -13.34 -14.24 5.23
C VAL A 128 -13.78 -13.17 4.27
N HIS A 129 -14.98 -12.63 4.48
CA HIS A 129 -15.52 -11.55 3.66
C HIS A 129 -15.53 -10.27 4.49
N MET A 130 -14.77 -9.28 4.05
CA MET A 130 -14.71 -7.96 4.68
C MET A 130 -15.51 -6.98 3.81
N LEU A 131 -16.52 -6.32 4.40
CA LEU A 131 -17.44 -5.42 3.70
C LEU A 131 -17.25 -3.96 4.11
N ARG A 132 -17.32 -3.06 3.12
CA ARG A 132 -17.34 -1.61 3.33
C ARG A 132 -18.73 -1.32 3.84
N GLY A 133 -18.83 -1.01 5.13
CA GLY A 133 -20.11 -0.79 5.77
C GLY A 133 -20.83 0.40 5.14
N GLU A 134 -22.03 0.17 4.61
CA GLU A 134 -23.08 1.21 4.64
C GLU A 134 -23.47 1.39 6.10
N GLY A 135 -23.69 2.62 6.55
CA GLY A 135 -24.12 2.94 7.92
C GLY A 135 -25.55 2.48 8.25
N THR A 136 -25.94 1.26 7.87
CA THR A 136 -27.31 0.73 7.96
C THR A 136 -27.41 -0.63 8.68
N GLY A 137 -26.29 -1.17 9.18
CA GLY A 137 -26.25 -2.37 10.04
C GLY A 137 -26.89 -2.13 11.42
N ALA A 138 -28.19 -1.88 11.46
CA ALA A 138 -28.99 -1.81 12.67
C ALA A 138 -29.07 -3.20 13.32
N ARG A 139 -28.33 -3.42 14.41
CA ARG A 139 -28.65 -4.52 15.33
C ARG A 139 -29.78 -4.03 16.24
N GLY A 140 -30.99 -4.55 16.05
CA GLY A 140 -32.07 -4.33 17.02
C GLY A 140 -31.84 -5.15 18.28
N GLU A 141 -31.40 -4.51 19.36
CA GLU A 141 -31.54 -5.08 20.71
C GLU A 141 -32.92 -4.74 21.26
N TRP A 142 -33.65 -5.77 21.72
CA TRP A 142 -34.98 -5.62 22.29
C TRP A 142 -34.87 -5.02 23.70
N GLY A 143 -34.89 -3.69 23.79
CA GLY A 143 -34.99 -2.99 25.07
C GLY A 143 -36.33 -3.33 25.76
N ARG A 144 -36.34 -3.39 27.10
CA ARG A 144 -37.52 -3.67 27.96
C ARG A 144 -38.73 -2.73 27.79
N LYS A 145 -38.72 -1.81 26.82
CA LYS A 145 -39.77 -0.83 26.51
C LYS A 145 -40.09 -0.71 24.99
N GLY A 146 -39.81 -1.75 24.19
CA GLY A 146 -40.32 -1.83 22.81
C GLY A 146 -39.77 -0.79 21.81
N ARG A 147 -38.65 -0.13 22.11
CA ARG A 147 -37.89 0.68 21.13
C ARG A 147 -36.68 -0.10 20.64
N VAL A 148 -36.56 -0.23 19.33
CA VAL A 148 -35.34 -0.70 18.66
C VAL A 148 -34.28 0.37 18.85
N LEU A 149 -33.25 0.09 19.65
CA LEU A 149 -32.06 0.95 19.70
C LEU A 149 -31.18 0.55 18.51
N THR A 150 -31.25 1.30 17.42
CA THR A 150 -30.26 1.15 16.34
C THR A 150 -28.95 1.76 16.85
N VAL A 151 -27.96 0.92 17.16
CA VAL A 151 -26.59 1.40 17.37
C VAL A 151 -25.94 1.46 16.00
N PRO A 152 -25.64 2.65 15.43
CA PRO A 152 -24.92 2.73 14.18
C PRO A 152 -23.53 2.13 14.41
N LEU A 153 -23.23 1.02 13.74
CA LEU A 153 -21.84 0.61 13.57
C LEU A 153 -21.20 1.63 12.62
N PRO A 154 -20.05 2.22 12.97
CA PRO A 154 -19.33 3.06 12.02
C PRO A 154 -18.97 2.25 10.77
N ALA A 155 -18.97 2.91 9.61
CA ALA A 155 -18.69 2.31 8.31
C ALA A 155 -17.41 1.44 8.30
N GLY A 156 -17.38 0.39 7.48
CA GLY A 156 -16.20 -0.48 7.29
C GLY A 156 -15.99 -1.59 8.34
N ARG A 157 -17.04 -2.08 9.01
CA ARG A 157 -16.89 -2.92 10.22
C ARG A 157 -17.50 -4.32 10.14
N ASP A 158 -18.17 -4.66 9.04
CA ASP A 158 -18.80 -5.96 8.88
C ASP A 158 -17.81 -6.94 8.28
N VAL A 159 -17.46 -7.95 9.07
CA VAL A 159 -16.67 -9.09 8.64
C VAL A 159 -17.49 -10.35 8.89
N THR A 160 -17.54 -11.20 7.88
CA THR A 160 -18.11 -12.54 8.01
C THR A 160 -17.02 -13.58 7.82
N VAL A 161 -17.19 -14.71 8.49
CA VAL A 161 -16.38 -15.91 8.27
C VAL A 161 -17.33 -17.04 7.93
N ASN A 162 -17.18 -17.60 6.73
CA ASN A 162 -18.09 -18.61 6.17
C ASN A 162 -19.56 -18.16 6.22
N GLY A 163 -19.81 -16.90 5.87
CA GLY A 163 -21.16 -16.29 5.88
C GLY A 163 -21.68 -15.87 7.25
N VAL A 164 -20.99 -16.17 8.35
CA VAL A 164 -21.40 -15.79 9.71
C VAL A 164 -20.71 -14.51 10.13
N SER A 165 -21.49 -13.49 10.54
CA SER A 165 -20.94 -12.24 11.07
C SER A 165 -20.13 -12.46 12.35
N VAL A 166 -18.94 -11.86 12.41
CA VAL A 166 -18.00 -12.02 13.53
C VAL A 166 -17.56 -10.66 14.07
N ARG A 167 -17.26 -10.61 15.36
CA ARG A 167 -16.72 -9.42 16.01
C ARG A 167 -15.25 -9.67 16.38
N PRO A 168 -14.29 -8.93 15.79
CA PRO A 168 -12.90 -8.98 16.21
C PRO A 168 -12.70 -8.43 17.64
N PRO A 169 -11.76 -8.96 18.43
CA PRO A 169 -10.80 -10.00 18.05
C PRO A 169 -11.42 -11.40 18.02
N LYS A 170 -11.02 -12.22 17.04
CA LYS A 170 -11.46 -13.61 16.90
C LYS A 170 -10.32 -14.47 16.38
N VAL A 171 -10.04 -15.57 17.08
CA VAL A 171 -9.02 -16.56 16.71
C VAL A 171 -9.70 -17.86 16.29
N TYR A 172 -9.25 -18.43 15.17
CA TYR A 172 -9.67 -19.71 14.65
C TYR A 172 -8.50 -20.69 14.65
N ASN A 173 -8.45 -21.54 15.68
CA ASN A 173 -7.33 -22.43 15.95
C ASN A 173 -7.03 -23.40 14.79
N GLY A 174 -8.04 -23.85 14.03
CA GLY A 174 -7.86 -24.82 12.94
C GLY A 174 -6.91 -24.33 11.84
N ASN A 175 -7.12 -23.10 11.35
CA ASN A 175 -6.34 -22.52 10.26
C ASN A 175 -5.30 -21.49 10.74
N GLY A 176 -5.17 -21.30 12.07
CA GLY A 176 -4.32 -20.26 12.64
C GLY A 176 -4.68 -18.86 12.16
N LEU A 177 -5.97 -18.64 11.87
CA LEU A 177 -6.52 -17.37 11.40
C LEU A 177 -6.84 -16.50 12.62
N THR A 178 -6.35 -15.28 12.62
CA THR A 178 -6.69 -14.26 13.62
C THR A 178 -7.26 -13.04 12.93
N LEU A 179 -8.42 -12.58 13.39
CA LEU A 179 -9.02 -11.32 13.00
C LEU A 179 -8.94 -10.38 14.19
N GLN A 180 -8.37 -9.19 14.01
CA GLN A 180 -8.26 -8.18 15.06
C GLN A 180 -8.31 -6.77 14.47
N ARG A 181 -8.38 -5.76 15.33
CA ARG A 181 -8.34 -4.34 14.91
C ARG A 181 -6.97 -3.75 15.23
N ALA A 182 -6.41 -3.01 14.29
CA ALA A 182 -5.17 -2.26 14.44
C ALA A 182 -5.41 -0.82 13.99
N GLY A 183 -5.74 0.07 14.93
CA GLY A 183 -6.16 1.42 14.62
C GLY A 183 -7.43 1.43 13.75
N LEU A 184 -7.35 2.02 12.56
CA LEU A 184 -8.44 2.07 11.58
C LEU A 184 -8.63 0.75 10.82
N PHE A 185 -7.64 -0.14 10.85
CA PHE A 185 -7.62 -1.34 10.02
C PHE A 185 -8.28 -2.54 10.71
N LEU A 186 -9.05 -3.29 9.93
CA LEU A 186 -9.27 -4.70 10.19
C LEU A 186 -8.04 -5.47 9.71
N LEU A 187 -7.42 -6.19 10.62
CA LEU A 187 -6.22 -6.99 10.39
C LEU A 187 -6.56 -8.46 10.45
N LEU A 188 -6.33 -9.14 9.33
CA LEU A 188 -6.32 -10.59 9.20
C LEU A 188 -4.87 -11.08 9.26
N LEU A 189 -4.59 -12.04 10.12
CA LEU A 189 -3.32 -12.76 10.19
C LEU A 189 -3.56 -14.25 9.98
N SER A 190 -2.69 -14.90 9.22
CA SER A 190 -2.67 -16.34 9.01
C SER A 190 -1.33 -16.93 9.44
N ARG A 191 -1.35 -18.15 10.00
CA ARG A 191 -0.13 -18.92 10.29
C ARG A 191 0.74 -19.18 9.07
N MET A 192 0.20 -19.08 7.86
CA MET A 192 0.93 -19.27 6.62
C MET A 192 1.79 -18.05 6.24
N GLY A 193 1.78 -16.98 7.04
CA GLY A 193 2.55 -15.77 6.75
C GLY A 193 1.85 -14.79 5.81
N LEU A 194 0.53 -14.93 5.64
CA LEU A 194 -0.33 -13.92 5.01
C LEU A 194 -0.86 -12.96 6.07
N ALA A 195 -0.76 -11.67 5.82
CA ALA A 195 -1.49 -10.63 6.54
C ALA A 195 -2.26 -9.75 5.55
N VAL A 196 -3.52 -9.43 5.87
CA VAL A 196 -4.33 -8.49 5.08
C VAL A 196 -4.85 -7.41 6.02
N LEU A 197 -4.60 -6.15 5.67
CA LEU A 197 -5.10 -4.99 6.38
C LEU A 197 -6.04 -4.24 5.45
N TRP A 198 -7.23 -3.92 5.92
CA TRP A 198 -8.14 -3.04 5.19
C TRP A 198 -8.78 -2.05 6.14
N ASP A 199 -8.79 -0.77 5.75
CA ASP A 199 -9.40 0.29 6.57
C ASP A 199 -10.93 0.38 6.43
N GLY A 200 -11.53 -0.54 5.67
CA GLY A 200 -12.95 -0.51 5.37
C GLY A 200 -13.33 0.57 4.36
N GLY A 201 -12.33 1.20 3.73
CA GLY A 201 -12.49 2.23 2.71
C GLY A 201 -11.54 1.93 1.56
N THR A 202 -10.61 2.86 1.32
CA THR A 202 -9.82 2.91 0.09
C THR A 202 -8.47 2.21 0.18
N ARG A 203 -8.03 1.70 1.34
CA ARG A 203 -6.65 1.18 1.50
C ARG A 203 -6.62 -0.28 1.93
N VAL A 204 -6.15 -1.14 1.04
CA VAL A 204 -5.87 -2.56 1.27
C VAL A 204 -4.36 -2.78 1.23
N TYR A 205 -3.82 -3.40 2.27
CA TYR A 205 -2.43 -3.86 2.30
C TYR A 205 -2.42 -5.37 2.40
N VAL A 206 -1.75 -6.02 1.46
CA VAL A 206 -1.48 -7.46 1.52
C VAL A 206 0.00 -7.63 1.81
N ARG A 207 0.33 -8.28 2.92
CA ARG A 207 1.71 -8.53 3.33
C ARG A 207 1.99 -10.02 3.36
N LEU A 208 3.10 -10.42 2.73
CA LEU A 208 3.53 -11.81 2.62
C LEU A 208 4.89 -12.01 3.24
N GLN A 209 5.02 -13.09 4.02
CA GLN A 209 6.33 -13.57 4.48
C GLN A 209 7.16 -14.11 3.31
N PRO A 210 8.50 -14.11 3.42
CA PRO A 210 9.40 -14.45 2.32
C PRO A 210 9.23 -15.84 1.70
N GLN A 211 8.67 -16.79 2.45
CA GLN A 211 8.39 -18.14 1.95
C GLN A 211 7.45 -18.18 0.72
N HIS A 212 6.75 -17.09 0.43
CA HIS A 212 5.87 -16.95 -0.74
C HIS A 212 6.55 -16.32 -1.96
N ARG A 213 7.85 -15.99 -1.88
CA ARG A 213 8.59 -15.36 -2.96
C ARG A 213 8.56 -16.22 -4.23
N GLY A 214 8.17 -15.65 -5.35
CA GLY A 214 8.03 -16.33 -6.65
C GLY A 214 6.97 -17.43 -6.67
N ARG A 215 6.06 -17.47 -5.68
CA ARG A 215 5.01 -18.49 -5.53
C ARG A 215 3.61 -17.90 -5.49
N VAL A 216 3.48 -16.66 -5.92
CA VAL A 216 2.22 -15.93 -6.00
C VAL A 216 2.08 -15.28 -7.36
N ALA A 217 0.86 -14.91 -7.72
CA ALA A 217 0.57 -14.11 -8.90
C ALA A 217 -0.75 -13.35 -8.69
N GLY A 218 -0.94 -12.23 -9.38
CA GLY A 218 -2.13 -11.40 -9.29
C GLY A 218 -1.82 -9.96 -9.66
N LEU A 219 -2.73 -9.04 -9.36
CA LEU A 219 -2.48 -7.60 -9.49
C LEU A 219 -1.29 -7.12 -8.61
N CYS A 220 -0.96 -7.87 -7.57
CA CYS A 220 0.19 -7.61 -6.71
C CYS A 220 1.54 -8.10 -7.24
N GLY A 221 1.60 -8.62 -8.48
CA GLY A 221 2.82 -9.17 -9.06
C GLY A 221 3.13 -10.59 -8.57
N ASN A 222 4.37 -11.04 -8.79
CA ASN A 222 4.81 -12.39 -8.46
C ASN A 222 5.69 -12.48 -7.19
N PHE A 223 6.07 -11.33 -6.64
CA PHE A 223 6.95 -11.20 -5.47
C PHE A 223 8.25 -11.95 -5.68
N ASP A 224 9.06 -11.62 -6.69
CA ASP A 224 10.34 -12.26 -6.98
C ASP A 224 11.55 -11.31 -6.88
N ARG A 225 11.31 -10.05 -6.49
CA ARG A 225 12.25 -8.91 -6.44
C ARG A 225 12.54 -8.25 -7.79
N ASP A 226 11.77 -8.55 -8.83
CA ASP A 226 11.92 -7.96 -10.15
C ASP A 226 10.63 -7.26 -10.61
N ALA A 227 10.57 -5.95 -10.35
CA ALA A 227 9.43 -5.11 -10.70
C ALA A 227 9.15 -5.02 -12.22
N GLU A 228 10.10 -5.40 -13.08
CA GLU A 228 9.95 -5.29 -14.54
C GLU A 228 9.04 -6.38 -15.11
N ASN A 229 8.86 -7.49 -14.38
CA ASN A 229 8.04 -8.63 -14.81
C ASN A 229 6.66 -8.70 -14.13
N ASP A 230 6.37 -7.75 -13.22
CA ASP A 230 5.18 -7.75 -12.36
C ASP A 230 3.85 -7.64 -13.13
N LEU A 231 3.87 -7.08 -14.34
CA LEU A 231 2.67 -6.94 -15.19
C LEU A 231 2.40 -8.19 -16.02
N ALA A 232 2.62 -9.38 -15.43
CA ALA A 232 2.32 -10.66 -16.05
C ALA A 232 0.83 -11.03 -15.92
N SER A 233 0.22 -11.43 -17.03
CA SER A 233 -1.17 -11.89 -17.04
C SER A 233 -1.39 -13.19 -16.29
N ARG A 234 -2.65 -13.61 -16.16
CA ARG A 234 -3.02 -14.89 -15.53
C ARG A 234 -2.35 -16.11 -16.18
N GLN A 235 -1.93 -16.00 -17.45
CA GLN A 235 -1.21 -17.02 -18.22
C GLN A 235 0.33 -16.93 -18.05
N GLY A 236 0.83 -15.94 -17.31
CA GLY A 236 2.26 -15.73 -17.10
C GLY A 236 2.95 -14.98 -18.24
N VAL A 237 2.21 -14.27 -19.09
CA VAL A 237 2.76 -13.47 -20.20
C VAL A 237 2.86 -12.02 -19.77
N LEU A 238 4.00 -11.38 -20.01
CA LEU A 238 4.17 -9.94 -19.74
C LEU A 238 3.27 -9.13 -20.67
N GLU A 239 2.39 -8.31 -20.09
CA GLU A 239 1.46 -7.49 -20.85
C GLU A 239 2.05 -6.09 -21.14
N PRO A 240 1.76 -5.51 -22.31
CA PRO A 240 2.29 -4.20 -22.71
C PRO A 240 1.58 -3.02 -22.04
N SER A 241 0.39 -3.24 -21.47
CA SER A 241 -0.40 -2.18 -20.83
C SER A 241 -1.03 -2.65 -19.52
N THR A 242 -1.32 -1.68 -18.66
CA THR A 242 -1.97 -1.87 -17.35
C THR A 242 -3.38 -2.44 -17.47
N GLU A 243 -4.09 -2.09 -18.55
CA GLU A 243 -5.45 -2.55 -18.82
C GLU A 243 -5.45 -4.01 -19.25
N GLN A 244 -4.56 -4.40 -20.17
CA GLN A 244 -4.43 -5.81 -20.59
C GLN A 244 -4.02 -6.69 -19.40
N PHE A 245 -3.05 -6.24 -18.62
CA PHE A 245 -2.66 -6.87 -17.36
C PHE A 245 -3.85 -7.02 -16.41
N GLY A 246 -4.52 -5.92 -16.05
CA GLY A 246 -5.60 -5.93 -15.07
C GLY A 246 -6.83 -6.72 -15.52
N ASN A 247 -7.20 -6.62 -16.80
CA ASN A 247 -8.30 -7.38 -17.39
C ASN A 247 -8.04 -8.90 -17.35
N SER A 248 -6.79 -9.35 -17.40
CA SER A 248 -6.47 -10.78 -17.28
C SER A 248 -6.73 -11.35 -15.87
N TRP A 249 -6.80 -10.48 -14.85
CA TRP A 249 -6.97 -10.84 -13.44
C TRP A 249 -8.41 -10.73 -12.93
N ARG A 250 -9.38 -10.47 -13.80
CA ARG A 250 -10.83 -10.56 -13.50
C ARG A 250 -11.17 -11.94 -12.91
N VAL A 251 -12.04 -11.95 -11.89
CA VAL A 251 -12.54 -13.20 -11.30
C VAL A 251 -13.61 -13.84 -12.18
N SER A 252 -14.45 -13.02 -12.84
CA SER A 252 -15.52 -13.47 -13.71
C SER A 252 -15.35 -12.94 -15.13
N LEU A 253 -15.67 -13.77 -16.13
CA LEU A 253 -15.74 -13.35 -17.54
C LEU A 253 -16.92 -12.42 -17.83
N LEU A 254 -17.86 -12.29 -16.88
CA LEU A 254 -18.96 -11.33 -16.96
C LEU A 254 -18.53 -9.91 -16.59
N CYS A 255 -17.35 -9.75 -15.99
CA CYS A 255 -16.78 -8.43 -15.70
C CYS A 255 -16.44 -7.71 -17.02
N PRO A 256 -16.82 -6.43 -17.17
CA PRO A 256 -16.44 -5.65 -18.34
C PRO A 256 -14.92 -5.51 -18.45
N GLU A 257 -14.43 -5.26 -19.65
CA GLU A 257 -13.03 -4.90 -19.87
C GLU A 257 -12.84 -3.41 -19.69
N VAL A 258 -11.75 -3.04 -19.02
CA VAL A 258 -11.31 -1.66 -18.91
C VAL A 258 -10.59 -1.28 -20.21
N ASP A 259 -11.02 -0.18 -20.82
CA ASP A 259 -10.34 0.45 -21.97
C ASP A 259 -9.70 1.77 -21.55
N GLY A 260 -8.37 1.83 -21.59
CA GLY A 260 -7.57 2.98 -21.18
C GLY A 260 -7.78 4.21 -22.07
N ALA A 261 -8.22 4.03 -23.33
CA ALA A 261 -8.51 5.14 -24.23
C ALA A 261 -9.79 5.90 -23.84
N ALA A 262 -10.69 5.25 -23.10
CA ALA A 262 -11.96 5.83 -22.65
C ALA A 262 -11.85 6.55 -21.29
N ALA A 263 -10.80 6.26 -20.50
CA ALA A 263 -10.63 6.80 -19.17
C ALA A 263 -10.20 8.29 -19.20
N ARG A 264 -11.09 9.19 -18.77
CA ARG A 264 -10.78 10.61 -18.60
C ARG A 264 -10.32 10.88 -17.17
N HIS A 265 -9.37 11.80 -17.03
CA HIS A 265 -8.89 12.20 -15.71
C HIS A 265 -10.04 12.86 -14.90
N PRO A 266 -10.30 12.49 -13.63
CA PRO A 266 -11.43 13.01 -12.85
C PRO A 266 -11.43 14.53 -12.69
N CYS A 267 -10.27 15.17 -12.60
CA CYS A 267 -10.20 16.64 -12.59
C CYS A 267 -10.62 17.32 -13.91
N THR A 268 -10.63 16.60 -15.03
CA THR A 268 -11.16 17.09 -16.31
C THR A 268 -12.69 17.00 -16.34
N GLU A 269 -13.25 15.94 -15.77
CA GLU A 269 -14.70 15.76 -15.61
C GLU A 269 -15.27 16.67 -14.50
N ASN A 270 -14.46 16.97 -13.48
CA ASN A 270 -14.78 17.86 -12.37
C ASN A 270 -13.81 19.07 -12.27
N PRO A 271 -13.80 20.01 -13.25
CA PRO A 271 -12.87 21.15 -13.25
C PRO A 271 -12.93 22.02 -12.00
N GLN A 272 -14.11 22.16 -11.40
CA GLN A 272 -14.34 22.91 -10.17
C GLN A 272 -13.55 22.37 -8.97
N ARG A 273 -13.21 21.07 -8.96
CA ARG A 273 -12.45 20.42 -7.90
C ARG A 273 -10.93 20.52 -8.10
N ALA A 274 -10.49 20.71 -9.34
CA ALA A 274 -9.07 20.62 -9.71
C ALA A 274 -8.17 21.58 -8.91
N ALA A 275 -8.60 22.83 -8.71
CA ALA A 275 -7.83 23.82 -7.97
C ALA A 275 -7.73 23.47 -6.47
N TRP A 276 -8.81 22.94 -5.88
CA TRP A 276 -8.83 22.49 -4.50
C TRP A 276 -7.95 21.26 -4.30
N ALA A 277 -8.07 20.25 -5.17
CA ALA A 277 -7.28 19.02 -5.14
C ALA A 277 -5.78 19.30 -5.19
N ARG A 278 -5.32 20.09 -6.19
CA ARG A 278 -3.90 20.48 -6.31
C ARG A 278 -3.39 21.20 -5.07
N ARG A 279 -4.17 22.15 -4.53
CA ARG A 279 -3.78 22.89 -3.33
C ARG A 279 -3.61 21.94 -2.13
N ARG A 280 -4.57 21.05 -1.89
CA ARG A 280 -4.55 20.16 -0.72
C ARG A 280 -3.50 19.05 -0.85
N CYS A 281 -3.31 18.49 -2.04
CA CYS A 281 -2.31 17.46 -2.30
C CYS A 281 -0.87 17.98 -2.29
N SER A 282 -0.66 19.29 -2.51
CA SER A 282 0.68 19.90 -2.51
C SER A 282 1.48 19.68 -1.21
N ILE A 283 0.82 19.30 -0.10
CA ILE A 283 1.51 18.94 1.13
C ILE A 283 2.55 17.82 0.93
N LEU A 284 2.29 16.88 0.01
CA LEU A 284 3.17 15.75 -0.28
C LEU A 284 4.52 16.18 -0.87
N THR A 285 4.57 17.36 -1.50
CA THR A 285 5.80 17.92 -2.10
C THR A 285 6.42 19.01 -1.23
N GLN A 286 5.87 19.29 -0.06
CA GLN A 286 6.33 20.34 0.84
C GLN A 286 7.30 19.82 1.90
N GLN A 287 7.88 20.76 2.66
CA GLN A 287 8.90 20.50 3.68
C GLN A 287 8.50 19.45 4.73
N LEU A 288 7.20 19.32 5.03
CA LEU A 288 6.70 18.34 5.99
C LEU A 288 7.06 16.90 5.58
N PHE A 289 7.06 16.62 4.28
CA PHE A 289 7.37 15.31 3.71
C PHE A 289 8.80 15.22 3.12
N ALA A 290 9.56 16.32 3.12
CA ALA A 290 10.92 16.36 2.59
C ALA A 290 11.85 15.24 3.09
N PRO A 291 11.82 14.83 4.38
CA PRO A 291 12.66 13.73 4.86
C PRO A 291 12.42 12.38 4.16
N CYS A 292 11.30 12.22 3.44
CA CYS A 292 10.94 11.00 2.73
C CYS A 292 11.20 11.05 1.23
N HIS A 293 11.43 12.24 0.65
CA HIS A 293 11.50 12.40 -0.81
C HIS A 293 12.64 11.61 -1.45
N ASP A 294 13.76 11.44 -0.74
CA ASP A 294 14.92 10.67 -1.22
C ASP A 294 14.70 9.15 -1.14
N GLU A 295 13.80 8.69 -0.27
CA GLU A 295 13.51 7.25 -0.06
C GLU A 295 12.24 6.79 -0.79
N VAL A 296 11.28 7.70 -0.98
CA VAL A 296 10.03 7.48 -1.72
C VAL A 296 9.79 8.65 -2.66
N PRO A 297 9.90 8.45 -3.99
CA PRO A 297 9.56 9.49 -4.96
C PRO A 297 8.12 9.98 -4.79
N CYS A 298 7.94 11.25 -4.42
CA CYS A 298 6.63 11.80 -4.05
C CYS A 298 5.72 12.09 -5.25
N GLN A 299 6.28 12.27 -6.46
CA GLN A 299 5.53 12.77 -7.60
C GLN A 299 4.34 11.90 -7.98
N ARG A 300 4.52 10.57 -7.98
CA ARG A 300 3.44 9.63 -8.27
C ARG A 300 2.30 9.73 -7.24
N PHE A 301 2.62 9.82 -5.96
CA PHE A 301 1.64 9.95 -4.89
C PHE A 301 0.91 11.30 -4.93
N HIS A 302 1.60 12.37 -5.34
CA HIS A 302 0.98 13.67 -5.58
C HIS A 302 -0.05 13.61 -6.72
N GLU A 303 0.27 12.94 -7.82
CA GLU A 303 -0.65 12.71 -8.93
C GLU A 303 -1.86 11.86 -8.52
N TRP A 304 -1.63 10.76 -7.79
CA TRP A 304 -2.69 9.92 -7.23
C TRP A 304 -3.60 10.69 -6.28
N CYS A 305 -3.03 11.49 -5.37
CA CYS A 305 -3.82 12.34 -4.49
C CYS A 305 -4.72 13.30 -5.27
N ILE A 306 -4.22 13.93 -6.34
CA ILE A 306 -5.02 14.83 -7.18
C ILE A 306 -6.14 14.06 -7.90
N PHE A 307 -5.83 12.87 -8.43
CA PHE A 307 -6.79 11.98 -9.06
C PHE A 307 -7.94 11.65 -8.10
N ASP A 308 -7.61 11.11 -6.93
CA ASP A 308 -8.56 10.68 -5.88
C ASP A 308 -9.40 11.86 -5.37
N ALA A 309 -8.75 12.99 -5.07
CA ALA A 309 -9.42 14.19 -4.56
C ALA A 309 -10.42 14.80 -5.57
N CYS A 310 -10.17 14.65 -6.88
CA CYS A 310 -11.12 15.04 -7.92
C CYS A 310 -12.19 13.98 -8.19
N GLY A 311 -11.90 12.70 -7.97
CA GLY A 311 -12.83 11.58 -8.20
C GLY A 311 -13.94 11.48 -7.16
N CYS A 312 -13.63 11.77 -5.90
CA CYS A 312 -14.59 11.65 -4.80
C CYS A 312 -15.54 12.84 -4.73
N ASP A 313 -16.60 12.80 -5.54
CA ASP A 313 -17.54 13.91 -5.78
C ASP A 313 -18.91 13.77 -5.11
N SER A 314 -19.19 12.63 -4.47
CA SER A 314 -20.51 12.28 -3.92
C SER A 314 -20.56 12.27 -2.39
N GLY A 315 -19.65 13.02 -1.75
CA GLY A 315 -19.45 13.02 -0.30
C GLY A 315 -18.33 12.07 0.12
N GLY A 316 -17.54 12.46 1.14
CA GLY A 316 -16.32 11.74 1.51
C GLY A 316 -15.04 12.32 0.88
N ASP A 317 -15.09 13.54 0.33
CA ASP A 317 -13.96 14.26 -0.27
C ASP A 317 -12.73 14.30 0.64
N CYS A 318 -12.95 14.52 1.94
CA CYS A 318 -11.91 14.46 2.95
C CYS A 318 -11.39 13.04 3.15
N GLU A 319 -12.23 12.00 3.05
CA GLU A 319 -11.80 10.60 3.19
C GLU A 319 -10.79 10.24 2.09
N CYS A 320 -11.05 10.57 0.82
CA CYS A 320 -10.15 10.25 -0.29
C CYS A 320 -8.85 11.04 -0.24
N LEU A 321 -8.92 12.36 0.03
CA LEU A 321 -7.73 13.19 0.24
C LEU A 321 -6.87 12.64 1.40
N CYS A 322 -7.49 12.36 2.55
CA CYS A 322 -6.77 11.94 3.75
C CYS A 322 -6.19 10.53 3.61
N THR A 323 -6.88 9.62 2.91
CA THR A 323 -6.35 8.28 2.66
C THR A 323 -5.21 8.31 1.65
N ALA A 324 -5.30 9.12 0.59
CA ALA A 324 -4.18 9.30 -0.35
C ALA A 324 -2.92 9.86 0.33
N ILE A 325 -3.06 10.87 1.20
CA ILE A 325 -1.93 11.40 1.99
C ILE A 325 -1.42 10.33 2.98
N ALA A 326 -2.32 9.61 3.63
CA ALA A 326 -1.96 8.55 4.56
C ALA A 326 -1.21 7.40 3.88
N THR A 327 -1.51 7.09 2.62
CA THR A 327 -0.79 6.09 1.83
C THR A 327 0.67 6.49 1.65
N TYR A 328 0.96 7.74 1.25
CA TYR A 328 2.35 8.19 1.13
C TYR A 328 3.07 8.19 2.48
N ALA A 329 2.40 8.65 3.55
CA ALA A 329 2.96 8.60 4.90
C ALA A 329 3.27 7.18 5.38
N GLU A 330 2.45 6.19 5.00
CA GLU A 330 2.70 4.78 5.30
C GLU A 330 3.91 4.25 4.53
N GLU A 331 4.06 4.62 3.25
CA GLU A 331 5.23 4.25 2.45
C GLU A 331 6.53 4.83 3.04
N CYS A 332 6.50 6.06 3.55
CA CYS A 332 7.62 6.63 4.31
C CYS A 332 7.90 5.83 5.59
N SER A 333 6.84 5.49 6.34
CA SER A 333 6.94 4.73 7.59
C SER A 333 7.55 3.33 7.37
N GLN A 334 7.23 2.68 6.26
CA GLN A 334 7.83 1.38 5.87
C GLN A 334 9.34 1.48 5.61
N ARG A 335 9.84 2.67 5.25
CA ARG A 335 11.27 2.98 5.09
C ARG A 335 11.90 3.57 6.36
N GLY A 336 11.17 3.53 7.49
CA GLY A 336 11.64 3.99 8.79
C GLY A 336 11.51 5.50 9.01
N ILE A 337 10.88 6.23 8.10
CA ILE A 337 10.70 7.67 8.16
C ILE A 337 9.29 7.98 8.66
N HIS A 338 9.18 8.21 9.97
CA HIS A 338 7.89 8.44 10.62
C HIS A 338 7.53 9.93 10.65
N ILE A 339 6.52 10.32 9.88
CA ILE A 339 6.10 11.73 9.73
C ILE A 339 4.76 11.94 10.45
N ARG A 340 4.72 12.93 11.36
CA ARG A 340 3.47 13.38 12.00
C ARG A 340 2.83 14.47 11.13
N TRP A 341 1.90 14.08 10.27
CA TRP A 341 1.34 14.98 9.26
C TRP A 341 -0.10 15.45 9.52
N ARG A 342 -0.85 14.76 10.39
CA ARG A 342 -2.24 15.09 10.71
C ARG A 342 -2.33 16.34 11.59
N SER A 343 -3.29 17.21 11.33
CA SER A 343 -3.59 18.42 12.09
C SER A 343 -5.08 18.77 12.02
N GLN A 344 -5.52 19.75 12.81
CA GLN A 344 -6.93 20.20 12.79
C GLN A 344 -7.38 20.74 11.43
N ASP A 345 -6.43 21.24 10.62
CA ASP A 345 -6.67 21.79 9.28
C ASP A 345 -6.39 20.77 8.14
N LEU A 346 -5.86 19.60 8.50
CA LEU A 346 -5.45 18.52 7.60
C LEU A 346 -5.62 17.14 8.28
N CYS A 347 -6.76 16.49 8.07
CA CYS A 347 -6.97 15.04 8.27
C CYS A 347 -6.69 14.44 9.67
#